data_AF-A0A1L7CHR6-F1
#
_entry.id   AF-A0A1L7CHR6-F1
#
_cell.length_a   1.000
_cell.length_b   1.000
_cell.length_c   1.000
_cell.angle_alpha   90.00
_cell.angle_beta   90.00
_cell.angle_gamma   90.00
#
_symmetry.space_group_name_H-M   'P 1'
#
loop_
_entity.id
_entity.type
_entity.pdbx_description
1 polymer ?
#
loop_
_entity_poly.entity_id
_entity_poly.type
_entity_poly.pdbx_seq_one_letter_code
_entity_poly.pdbx_strand_id
1 'polypeptide(L)'
;MNTFNMNAWIEALRDIPEGETFINCHRAMVNEYDRRKRLPETRAQANAVAAQYYEATEPKRKDGVVIWKKPPAAAFGYPTGYHVIHKRKEWENTAPEPTLAEPGDDSGTWIEVPKMEGEPVE
;
A
#
# COMPACT_ATOMS: atom_id res chain seq x y z
N MET A 1 10.04 -23.02 12.57
CA MET A 1 10.52 -21.69 12.12
C MET A 1 10.49 -20.77 13.32
N ASN A 2 11.62 -20.21 13.73
CA ASN A 2 11.66 -19.25 14.82
C ASN A 2 11.32 -17.88 14.23
N THR A 3 10.07 -17.43 14.40
CA THR A 3 9.64 -16.11 13.95
C THR A 3 10.27 -15.07 14.86
N PHE A 4 11.09 -14.19 14.29
CA PHE A 4 11.67 -13.07 15.03
C PHE A 4 10.54 -12.20 15.60
N ASN A 5 10.44 -12.14 16.93
CA ASN A 5 9.43 -11.34 17.61
C ASN A 5 9.97 -9.92 17.82
N MET A 6 9.66 -9.03 16.88
CA MET A 6 10.07 -7.63 16.90
C MET A 6 9.66 -6.93 18.20
N ASN A 7 8.48 -7.23 18.77
CA ASN A 7 8.00 -6.59 19.99
C ASN A 7 8.83 -7.00 21.21
N ALA A 8 9.14 -8.29 21.33
CA ALA A 8 10.00 -8.80 22.39
C ALA A 8 11.43 -8.25 22.26
N TRP A 9 11.92 -8.08 21.03
CA TRP A 9 13.21 -7.48 20.76
C TRP A 9 13.23 -5.98 21.11
N ILE A 10 12.22 -5.20 20.72
CA ILE A 10 12.09 -3.77 21.08
C ILE A 10 12.08 -3.58 22.60
N GLU A 11 11.31 -4.40 23.32
CA GLU A 11 11.26 -4.35 24.79
C GLU A 11 12.61 -4.73 25.42
N ALA A 12 13.30 -5.74 24.89
CA ALA A 12 14.62 -6.14 25.38
C ALA A 12 15.73 -5.10 25.14
N LEU A 13 15.55 -4.18 24.18
CA LEU A 13 16.52 -3.13 23.90
C LEU A 13 16.39 -1.90 24.82
N ARG A 14 15.23 -1.69 25.46
CA ARG A 14 15.00 -0.54 26.36
C ARG A 14 15.98 -0.47 27.53
N ASP A 15 16.53 -1.61 27.94
CA ASP A 15 17.40 -1.74 29.11
C ASP A 15 18.90 -1.64 28.76
N ILE A 16 19.25 -1.50 27.47
CA ILE A 16 20.64 -1.38 27.04
C ILE A 16 21.08 0.08 27.20
N PRO A 17 22.24 0.38 27.83
CA PRO A 17 22.73 1.74 27.95
C PRO A 17 23.00 2.35 26.56
N GLU A 18 22.19 3.33 26.15
CA GLU A 18 22.22 3.85 24.79
C GLU A 18 23.10 5.11 24.66
N GLY A 19 24.06 5.09 23.74
CA GLY A 19 24.65 6.33 23.20
C GLY A 19 23.67 7.00 22.21
N GLU A 20 23.82 8.30 21.95
CA GLU A 20 22.88 9.11 21.14
C GLU A 20 22.59 8.53 19.74
N THR A 21 23.60 7.96 19.08
CA THR A 21 23.44 7.30 17.77
C THR A 21 22.56 6.04 17.84
N PHE A 22 22.67 5.26 18.92
CA PHE A 22 21.85 4.05 19.10
C PHE A 22 20.38 4.43 19.33
N ILE A 23 20.11 5.43 20.19
CA ILE A 23 18.77 5.97 20.43
C ILE A 23 18.09 6.40 19.12
N ASN A 24 18.83 7.14 18.28
CA ASN A 24 18.28 7.67 17.03
C ASN A 24 17.98 6.57 16.01
N CYS A 25 18.89 5.60 15.85
CA CYS A 25 18.66 4.44 14.98
C CYS A 25 17.48 3.59 15.47
N HIS A 26 17.38 3.37 16.79
CA HIS A 26 16.29 2.62 17.39
C HIS A 26 14.93 3.29 17.16
N ARG A 27 14.83 4.60 17.42
CA ARG A 27 13.62 5.38 17.13
C ARG A 27 13.23 5.33 15.66
N ALA A 28 14.19 5.44 14.75
CA ALA A 28 13.93 5.34 13.31
C ALA A 28 13.36 3.96 12.94
N MET A 29 13.89 2.88 13.50
CA MET A 29 13.38 1.52 13.27
C MET A 29 11.96 1.32 13.83
N VAL A 30 11.69 1.77 15.05
CA VAL A 30 10.36 1.68 15.67
C VAL A 30 9.34 2.48 14.87
N ASN A 31 9.69 3.71 14.46
CA ASN A 31 8.83 4.53 13.61
C ASN A 31 8.53 3.86 12.27
N GLU A 32 9.52 3.22 11.64
CA GLU A 32 9.31 2.47 10.40
C GLU A 32 8.44 1.22 10.60
N TYR A 33 8.58 0.52 11.74
CA TYR A 33 7.71 -0.60 12.10
C TYR A 33 6.25 -0.15 12.27
N ASP A 34 6.02 0.92 13.04
CA ASP A 34 4.69 1.48 13.26
C ASP A 34 4.08 1.99 11.95
N ARG A 35 4.89 2.65 11.10
CA ARG A 35 4.47 3.08 9.76
C ARG A 35 4.01 1.89 8.92
N ARG A 36 4.78 0.80 8.88
CA ARG A 36 4.42 -0.43 8.14
C ARG A 36 3.17 -1.10 8.70
N LYS A 37 2.98 -1.06 10.02
CA LYS A 37 1.78 -1.63 10.66
C LYS A 37 0.50 -0.87 10.31
N ARG A 38 0.58 0.45 10.16
CA ARG A 38 -0.55 1.31 9.76
C ARG A 38 -0.78 1.35 8.25
N LEU A 39 0.23 0.98 7.46
CA LEU A 39 0.19 1.06 5.99
C LEU A 39 -1.04 0.36 5.36
N PRO A 40 -1.46 -0.86 5.78
CA PRO A 40 -2.65 -1.49 5.21
C PRO A 40 -3.92 -0.67 5.43
N GLU A 41 -4.10 -0.09 6.63
CA GLU A 41 -5.26 0.74 6.97
C GLU A 41 -5.25 2.04 6.15
N THR A 42 -4.09 2.72 6.06
CA THR A 42 -3.93 3.93 5.25
C THR A 42 -4.23 3.67 3.77
N ARG A 43 -3.75 2.53 3.22
CA ARG A 43 -4.04 2.12 1.84
C ARG A 43 -5.53 1.83 1.64
N ALA A 44 -6.17 1.16 2.59
CA ALA A 44 -7.61 0.89 2.54
C ALA A 44 -8.45 2.18 2.57
N GLN A 45 -8.09 3.14 3.43
CA GLN A 45 -8.74 4.46 3.48
C GLN A 45 -8.54 5.23 2.17
N ALA A 46 -7.33 5.24 1.61
CA ALA A 46 -7.06 5.87 0.32
C ALA A 46 -7.84 5.21 -0.83
N ASN A 47 -7.97 3.88 -0.83
CA ASN A 47 -8.82 3.16 -1.78
C ASN A 47 -10.30 3.48 -1.59
N ALA A 48 -10.78 3.67 -0.36
CA ALA A 48 -12.16 4.08 -0.11
C ALA A 48 -12.44 5.50 -0.62
N VAL A 49 -11.51 6.44 -0.39
CA VAL A 49 -11.60 7.81 -0.91
C VAL A 49 -11.52 7.82 -2.45
N ALA A 50 -10.62 7.01 -3.04
CA ALA A 50 -10.59 6.72 -4.48
C ALA A 50 -11.97 6.31 -4.97
N ALA A 51 -12.51 5.26 -4.36
CA ALA A 51 -13.81 4.70 -4.70
C ALA A 51 -14.94 5.74 -4.62
N GLN A 52 -14.98 6.59 -3.57
CA GLN A 52 -15.97 7.65 -3.39
C GLN A 52 -15.85 8.79 -4.40
N TYR A 53 -14.63 9.29 -4.62
CA TYR A 53 -14.35 10.31 -5.65
C TYR A 53 -14.81 9.82 -7.02
N TYR A 54 -14.51 8.55 -7.30
CA TYR A 54 -14.93 7.89 -8.50
C TYR A 54 -16.46 7.75 -8.55
N GLU A 55 -17.15 7.21 -7.54
CA GLU A 55 -18.62 7.18 -7.47
C GLU A 55 -19.29 8.52 -7.84
N ALA A 56 -18.74 9.64 -7.36
CA ALA A 56 -19.26 10.98 -7.64
C ALA A 56 -19.02 11.47 -9.08
N THR A 57 -18.18 10.78 -9.88
CA THR A 57 -17.69 11.22 -11.20
C THR A 57 -17.88 10.18 -12.33
N GLU A 58 -18.76 9.19 -12.15
CA GLU A 58 -19.15 8.14 -13.13
C GLU A 58 -18.06 7.22 -13.76
N PRO A 59 -17.33 6.42 -12.98
CA PRO A 59 -16.46 5.34 -13.45
C PRO A 59 -17.03 3.97 -13.15
N LYS A 60 -16.64 3.02 -13.99
CA LYS A 60 -17.04 1.61 -13.91
C LYS A 60 -16.26 0.89 -12.81
N ARG A 61 -16.94 -0.01 -12.10
CA ARG A 61 -16.32 -0.94 -11.14
C ARG A 61 -16.45 -2.37 -11.63
N LYS A 62 -15.56 -3.22 -11.13
CA LYS A 62 -15.71 -4.68 -11.21
C LYS A 62 -15.39 -5.25 -9.83
N ASP A 63 -16.36 -5.94 -9.25
CA ASP A 63 -16.22 -6.64 -7.95
C ASP A 63 -15.74 -5.73 -6.80
N GLY A 64 -16.20 -4.47 -6.77
CA GLY A 64 -15.82 -3.48 -5.76
C GLY A 64 -14.46 -2.80 -5.98
N VAL A 65 -13.67 -3.25 -6.95
CA VAL A 65 -12.39 -2.64 -7.32
C VAL A 65 -12.60 -1.57 -8.39
N VAL A 66 -11.88 -0.46 -8.24
CA VAL A 66 -11.90 0.68 -9.16
C VAL A 66 -11.23 0.29 -10.48
N ILE A 67 -11.91 0.50 -11.61
CA ILE A 67 -11.23 0.42 -12.92
C ILE A 67 -10.40 1.69 -13.10
N TRP A 68 -9.09 1.51 -13.31
CA TRP A 68 -8.16 2.61 -13.51
C TRP A 68 -8.61 3.50 -14.67
N LYS A 69 -8.56 4.80 -14.45
CA LYS A 69 -8.80 5.83 -15.46
C LYS A 69 -7.74 6.91 -15.31
N LYS A 70 -7.18 7.36 -16.43
CA LYS A 70 -6.23 8.48 -16.46
C LYS A 70 -6.83 9.70 -15.75
N PRO A 71 -6.18 10.23 -14.69
CA PRO A 71 -6.63 11.45 -14.03
C PRO A 71 -6.64 12.63 -15.02
N PRO A 72 -7.63 13.54 -14.95
CA PRO A 72 -7.57 14.78 -15.71
C PRO A 72 -6.37 15.62 -15.25
N ALA A 73 -5.68 16.27 -16.18
CA ALA A 73 -4.42 16.97 -15.93
C ALA A 73 -4.48 18.07 -14.84
N ALA A 74 -5.66 18.55 -14.46
CA ALA A 74 -5.85 19.52 -13.38
C ALA A 74 -5.96 18.86 -11.98
N ALA A 75 -6.15 17.54 -11.90
CA ALA A 75 -6.24 16.77 -10.66
C ALA A 75 -4.89 16.08 -10.40
N PHE A 76 -3.84 16.87 -10.15
CA PHE A 76 -2.55 16.36 -9.66
C PHE A 76 -2.63 15.85 -8.20
N GLY A 77 -3.78 16.01 -7.53
CA GLY A 77 -4.04 15.47 -6.20
C GLY A 77 -5.23 14.51 -6.21
N TYR A 78 -4.92 13.21 -6.23
CA TYR A 78 -5.78 12.07 -5.81
C TYR A 78 -7.01 11.70 -6.70
N PRO A 79 -7.53 10.44 -6.67
CA PRO A 79 -6.97 9.20 -6.12
C PRO A 79 -7.24 7.98 -7.04
N THR A 80 -6.24 7.45 -7.76
CA THR A 80 -6.41 6.11 -8.40
C THR A 80 -6.55 5.01 -7.35
N GLY A 81 -6.18 5.28 -6.09
CA GLY A 81 -6.00 4.28 -5.05
C GLY A 81 -4.65 3.56 -5.19
N TYR A 82 -4.37 2.69 -4.24
CA TYR A 82 -3.26 1.73 -4.29
C TYR A 82 -3.64 0.41 -4.95
N HIS A 83 -4.93 0.17 -5.26
CA HIS A 83 -5.40 -1.05 -5.93
C HIS A 83 -6.39 -0.71 -7.03
N VAL A 84 -6.11 -1.12 -8.27
CA VAL A 84 -6.96 -0.86 -9.43
C VAL A 84 -7.07 -2.05 -10.38
N ILE A 85 -8.13 -2.06 -11.19
CA ILE A 85 -8.23 -2.92 -12.37
C ILE A 85 -7.83 -2.13 -13.61
N HIS A 86 -6.87 -2.64 -14.37
CA HIS A 86 -6.45 -2.06 -15.65
C HIS A 86 -6.10 -3.16 -16.65
N LYS A 87 -6.54 -3.01 -17.92
CA LYS A 87 -6.35 -4.02 -18.99
C LYS A 87 -6.75 -5.46 -18.56
N ARG A 88 -7.85 -5.58 -17.79
CA ARG A 88 -8.43 -6.84 -17.23
C ARG A 88 -7.59 -7.54 -16.15
N LYS A 89 -6.57 -6.86 -15.63
CA LYS A 89 -5.70 -7.33 -14.56
C LYS A 89 -5.84 -6.44 -13.33
N GLU A 90 -5.52 -6.98 -12.18
CA GLU A 90 -5.44 -6.21 -10.93
C GLU A 90 -4.01 -5.76 -10.70
N TRP A 91 -3.87 -4.56 -10.17
CA TRP A 91 -2.60 -3.91 -9.97
C TRP A 91 -2.54 -3.30 -8.58
N GLU A 92 -1.42 -3.50 -7.88
CA GLU A 92 -1.13 -2.89 -6.59
C GLU A 92 0.02 -1.88 -6.72
N ASN A 93 -0.15 -0.71 -6.11
CA ASN A 93 0.86 0.33 -6.07
C ASN A 93 1.84 0.07 -4.92
N THR A 94 3.13 0.00 -5.24
CA THR A 94 4.21 -0.26 -4.27
C THR A 94 4.89 1.01 -3.76
N ALA A 95 4.64 2.17 -4.38
CA ALA A 95 5.20 3.44 -3.92
C ALA A 95 4.62 3.87 -2.56
N PRO A 96 5.33 4.79 -1.86
CA PRO A 96 4.81 5.42 -0.66
C PRO A 96 3.49 6.16 -0.91
N GLU A 97 3.32 6.77 -2.08
CA GLU A 97 2.13 7.52 -2.49
C GLU A 97 1.54 6.94 -3.79
N PRO A 98 0.20 7.03 -4.01
CA PRO A 98 -0.41 6.55 -5.24
C PRO A 98 0.15 7.29 -6.46
N THR A 99 0.70 6.54 -7.40
CA THR A 99 1.25 7.11 -8.63
C THR A 99 0.16 7.49 -9.61
N LEU A 100 0.43 8.52 -10.42
CA LEU A 100 -0.41 8.90 -11.56
C LEU A 100 -0.04 8.12 -12.84
N ALA A 101 1.03 7.34 -12.81
CA ALA A 101 1.45 6.52 -13.93
C ALA A 101 0.43 5.42 -14.24
N GLU A 102 0.31 5.06 -15.52
CA GLU A 102 -0.57 3.99 -15.99
C GLU A 102 -0.03 2.62 -15.55
N PRO A 103 -0.87 1.76 -14.93
CA PRO A 103 -0.45 0.41 -14.56
C PRO A 103 0.05 -0.40 -15.77
N GLY A 104 1.26 -0.94 -15.64
CA GLY A 104 1.91 -1.76 -16.66
C GLY A 104 2.76 -0.97 -17.67
N ASP A 105 2.74 0.37 -17.62
CA ASP A 105 3.58 1.22 -18.47
C ASP A 105 4.78 1.80 -17.69
N ASP A 106 4.81 1.66 -16.36
CA ASP A 106 5.90 2.14 -15.51
C ASP A 106 6.77 0.99 -14.96
N SER A 107 8.08 1.22 -14.90
CA SER A 107 9.08 0.18 -14.65
C SER A 107 9.25 -0.20 -13.17
N GLY A 108 8.21 -0.08 -12.32
CA GLY A 108 8.33 -0.56 -10.94
C GLY A 108 7.33 -0.09 -9.89
N THR A 109 6.41 0.84 -10.21
CA THR A 109 5.46 1.32 -9.18
C THR A 109 4.20 0.46 -9.08
N TRP A 110 3.74 -0.08 -10.20
CA TRP A 110 2.62 -1.02 -10.22
C TRP A 110 3.13 -2.45 -10.33
N ILE A 111 2.64 -3.32 -9.45
CA ILE A 111 2.83 -4.76 -9.54
C ILE A 111 1.51 -5.42 -9.92
N GLU A 112 1.54 -6.36 -10.85
CA GLU A 112 0.36 -7.17 -11.18
C GLU A 112 0.05 -8.08 -9.98
N VAL A 113 -1.19 -8.02 -9.49
CA VAL A 113 -1.68 -8.93 -8.46
C VAL A 113 -1.98 -10.26 -9.16
N PRO A 114 -1.27 -11.37 -8.83
CA PRO A 114 -1.59 -12.66 -9.40
C PRO A 114 -3.02 -13.03 -9.02
N LYS A 115 -3.83 -13.46 -10.00
CA LYS A 115 -5.07 -14.13 -9.65
C LYS A 115 -4.70 -15.39 -8.89
N MET A 116 -5.11 -15.50 -7.63
CA MET A 116 -5.14 -16.81 -6.98
C MET A 116 -6.16 -17.63 -7.77
N GLU A 117 -5.69 -18.48 -8.68
CA GLU A 117 -6.49 -19.63 -9.10
C GLU A 117 -6.69 -20.45 -7.83
N GLY A 118 -7.91 -20.38 -7.27
CA GLY A 118 -8.23 -21.09 -6.04
C GLY A 118 -7.81 -22.54 -6.18
N GLU A 119 -7.07 -23.05 -5.21
CA GLU A 119 -6.86 -24.49 -5.11
C GLU A 119 -8.24 -25.15 -5.13
N PRO A 120 -8.46 -26.17 -5.99
CA PRO A 120 -9.67 -26.95 -5.89
C PRO A 120 -9.69 -27.56 -4.48
N VAL A 121 -10.72 -27.23 -3.71
CA VAL A 121 -11.03 -27.94 -2.48
C VAL A 121 -11.52 -29.33 -2.91
N GLU A 122 -10.67 -30.34 -2.76
CA GLU A 122 -11.09 -31.75 -2.79
C GLU A 122 -11.86 -32.13 -1.52
#